data_AF-A0A0M4NFE2-F1
#
_entry.id   AF-A0A0M4NFE2-F1
#
_cell.length_a   1.000
_cell.length_b   1.000
_cell.length_c   1.000
_cell.angle_alpha   90.00
_cell.angle_beta   90.00
_cell.angle_gamma   90.00
#
_symmetry.space_group_name_H-M   'P 1'
#
loop_
_entity.id
_entity.type
_entity.pdbx_description
1 polymer ?
#
loop_
_entity_poly.entity_id
_entity_poly.type
_entity_poly.pdbx_seq_one_letter_code
_entity_poly.pdbx_strand_id
1 'polypeptide(L)' 'MFLGEDDERQYLYPPEFHRGFFRLAVGLEDTDDLIRDIDHALVEAGFEV' A
#
# COMPACT_ATOMS: atom_id res chain seq x y z
N MET A 1 -5.05 3.57 3.31
CA MET A 1 -5.68 4.62 2.47
C MET A 1 -5.08 4.51 1.08
N PHE A 2 -5.90 4.42 0.04
CA PHE A 2 -5.41 4.52 -1.34
C PHE A 2 -5.30 5.99 -1.73
N LEU A 3 -4.16 6.37 -2.31
CA LEU A 3 -3.93 7.69 -2.91
C LEU A 3 -3.81 7.47 -4.42
N GLY A 4 -4.77 7.99 -5.17
CA GLY A 4 -4.80 7.84 -6.64
C GLY A 4 -3.84 8.78 -7.35
N GLU A 5 -3.69 8.60 -8.66
CA GLU A 5 -2.80 9.40 -9.50
C GLU A 5 -3.16 10.90 -9.48
N ASP A 6 -4.45 11.23 -9.37
CA ASP A 6 -4.97 12.60 -9.32
C ASP A 6 -5.09 13.18 -7.89
N ASP A 7 -4.55 12.51 -6.86
CA ASP A 7 -4.64 13.01 -5.49
C ASP A 7 -3.82 14.30 -5.32
N GLU A 8 -4.44 15.36 -4.78
CA GLU A 8 -3.81 16.67 -4.61
C GLU A 8 -2.55 16.65 -3.72
N ARG A 9 -2.35 15.58 -2.94
CA ARG A 9 -1.21 15.41 -2.03
C ARG A 9 -0.01 14.69 -2.64
N GLN A 10 -0.07 14.29 -3.92
CA GLN A 10 1.03 13.58 -4.59
C GLN A 10 2.37 14.33 -4.52
N TYR A 11 2.35 15.67 -4.55
CA TYR A 11 3.56 16.49 -4.45
C TYR A 11 4.36 16.32 -3.15
N LEU A 12 3.76 15.72 -2.10
CA LEU A 12 4.45 15.41 -0.84
C LEU A 12 5.34 14.16 -0.92
N TYR A 13 5.25 13.40 -2.00
CA TYR A 13 5.94 12.12 -2.18
C TYR A 13 6.87 12.15 -3.39
N PRO A 14 7.90 11.29 -3.40
CA PRO A 14 8.78 11.12 -4.56
C PRO A 14 8.01 10.84 -5.86
N PRO A 15 8.49 11.35 -7.02
CA PRO A 15 7.80 11.22 -8.31
C PRO A 15 7.45 9.79 -8.72
N GLU A 16 8.23 8.81 -8.32
CA GLU A 16 7.98 7.39 -8.57
C GLU A 16 6.65 6.88 -8.00
N PHE A 17 6.10 7.54 -6.97
CA PHE A 17 4.82 7.19 -6.35
C PHE A 17 3.61 7.95 -6.94
N HIS A 18 3.81 8.83 -7.92
CA HIS A 18 2.71 9.65 -8.47
C HIS A 18 1.71 8.85 -9.30
N ARG A 19 1.99 7.58 -9.60
CA ARG A 19 1.05 6.64 -10.26
C ARG A 19 0.11 5.92 -9.29
N GLY A 20 -0.12 6.56 -8.15
CA GLY A 20 -0.96 6.05 -7.08
C GLY A 20 -0.26 4.98 -6.24
N PHE A 21 -0.59 4.97 -4.95
CA PHE A 21 0.02 4.06 -3.99
C PHE A 21 -0.89 3.86 -2.78
N PHE A 22 -0.64 2.78 -2.05
CA PHE A 22 -1.26 2.54 -0.76
C PHE A 22 -0.40 3.11 0.35
N ARG A 23 -1.00 3.94 1.20
CA ARG A 23 -0.40 4.35 2.47
C ARG A 23 -1.02 3.51 3.59
N LEU A 24 -0.15 2.77 4.27
CA LEU A 24 -0.48 1.95 5.43
C LEU A 24 -0.03 2.65 6.72
N ALA A 25 -0.83 2.56 7.77
CA ALA A 25 -0.46 2.99 9.10
C ALA A 25 -0.17 1.73 9.91
N VAL A 26 1.11 1.42 10.12
CA VAL A 26 1.55 0.21 10.83
C VAL A 26 1.56 0.50 12.34
N GLY A 27 0.90 -0.37 13.10
CA GLY A 27 0.81 -0.30 14.55
C GLY A 27 1.92 -1.07 15.28
N LEU A 28 1.55 -1.75 16.36
CA LEU A 28 2.44 -2.63 17.14
C LEU A 28 2.27 -4.13 16.79
N GLU A 29 1.63 -4.42 15.65
CA GLU A 29 1.43 -5.79 15.19
C GLU A 29 2.76 -6.48 14.84
N ASP A 30 2.77 -7.80 14.93
CA ASP A 30 3.92 -8.61 14.55
C ASP A 30 4.20 -8.45 13.05
N THR A 31 5.49 -8.37 12.70
CA THR A 31 5.91 -8.14 11.32
C THR A 31 5.52 -9.31 10.41
N ASP A 32 5.61 -10.55 10.90
CA ASP A 32 5.28 -11.74 10.12
C ASP A 32 3.77 -11.86 9.88
N ASP A 33 2.96 -11.41 10.84
CA ASP A 33 1.51 -11.36 10.69
C ASP A 33 1.09 -10.30 9.66
N LEU A 34 1.69 -9.10 9.73
CA LEU A 34 1.44 -8.03 8.74
C LEU A 34 1.81 -8.45 7.32
N ILE A 35 2.95 -9.12 7.14
CA ILE A 35 3.37 -9.61 5.82
C ILE A 35 2.36 -10.64 5.30
N ARG A 36 1.98 -11.61 6.13
CA ARG A 36 1.04 -12.67 5.75
C ARG A 36 -0.33 -12.13 5.37
N ASP A 37 -0.81 -11.11 6.09
CA ASP A 37 -2.09 -10.48 5.81
C ASP A 37 -2.06 -9.71 4.48
N ILE A 38 -0.95 -9.02 4.19
CA ILE A 38 -0.75 -8.33 2.91
C ILE A 38 -0.65 -9.34 1.76
N ASP A 39 0.13 -10.40 1.91
CA ASP A 39 0.27 -11.46 0.91
C ASP A 39 -1.08 -12.09 0.59
N HIS A 40 -1.84 -12.47 1.63
CA HIS A 40 -3.17 -13.04 1.46
C HIS A 40 -4.13 -12.06 0.76
N ALA A 41 -4.12 -10.78 1.14
CA ALA A 41 -4.94 -9.76 0.49
C ALA A 41 -4.60 -9.56 -0.99
N LEU A 42 -3.30 -9.62 -1.35
CA LEU A 42 -2.85 -9.50 -2.74
C LEU A 42 -3.28 -10.71 -3.57
N VAL A 43 -3.13 -11.93 -3.04
CA VAL A 43 -3.61 -13.16 -3.69
C VAL A 43 -5.12 -13.12 -3.95
N GLU A 44 -5.92 -12.74 -2.94
CA GLU A 44 -7.38 -12.64 -3.06
C GLU A 44 -7.80 -11.55 -4.08
N ALA A 45 -7.01 -10.49 -4.21
CA ALA A 45 -7.21 -9.46 -5.23
C ALA A 45 -6.76 -9.88 -6.64
N GLY A 46 -6.22 -11.09 -6.80
CA GLY A 46 -5.81 -11.65 -8.10
C GLY A 46 -4.39 -11.29 -8.51
N PHE A 47 -3.56 -10.84 -7.57
CA PHE A 47 -2.14 -10.60 -7.81
C PHE A 47 -1.33 -11.84 -7.38
N GLU A 48 -0.43 -12.31 -8.25
CA GLU A 48 0.58 -13.30 -7.85
C GLU A 48 1.73 -12.57 -7.13
N VAL A 49 2.03 -12.99 -5.90
CA VAL A 49 3.11 -12.45 -5.04
C VAL A 49 4.24 -13.45 -4.86
#